data_AF-A0A1H7FK11-F1
#
_entry.id   AF-A0A1H7FK11-F1
#
_cell.length_a   1.000
_cell.length_b   1.000
_cell.length_c   1.000
_cell.angle_alpha   90.00
_cell.angle_beta   90.00
_cell.angle_gamma   90.00
#
_symmetry.space_group_name_H-M   'P 1'
#
loop_
_entity.id
_entity.type
_entity.pdbx_description
1 polymer ?
#
loop_
_entity_poly.entity_id
_entity_poly.type
_entity_poly.pdbx_seq_one_letter_code
_entity_poly.pdbx_strand_id
1 'polypeptide(L)'
;MNLVLPLVGLAVVAWLVPWMLGKLLPEGVIWLLVNGVLSALLLAVVAAAGFVWLYGEAGGVVWREAPWHFVLLSAKAGIVWGPVMVLSLSALPKRWKEVVW
;
A
#
# COMPACT_ATOMS: atom_id res chain seq x y z
N MET A 1 -1.17 -16.84 16.07
CA MET A 1 -0.62 -15.49 15.81
C MET A 1 -1.72 -14.46 15.95
N ASN A 2 -1.47 -13.36 16.65
CA ASN A 2 -2.44 -12.26 16.76
C ASN A 2 -2.42 -11.45 15.44
N LEU A 3 -3.56 -11.39 14.74
CA LEU A 3 -3.71 -10.67 13.46
C LEU A 3 -3.81 -9.15 13.63
N VAL A 4 -4.04 -8.65 14.85
CA VAL A 4 -4.18 -7.20 15.09
C VAL A 4 -2.88 -6.46 14.76
N LEU A 5 -1.74 -6.98 15.20
CA LEU A 5 -0.44 -6.34 14.98
C LEU A 5 -0.11 -6.15 13.48
N PRO A 6 -0.19 -7.19 12.61
CA PRO A 6 0.08 -7.01 11.20
C PRO A 6 -0.94 -6.11 10.49
N LEU A 7 -2.22 -6.12 10.92
CA LEU A 7 -3.23 -5.23 10.35
C LEU A 7 -2.96 -3.76 10.71
N VAL A 8 -2.62 -3.47 11.96
CA VAL A 8 -2.25 -2.12 12.41
C VAL A 8 -0.98 -1.67 11.70
N GLY A 9 0.03 -2.54 11.60
CA GLY A 9 1.25 -2.25 10.85
C GLY A 9 0.97 -1.91 9.40
N LEU A 10 0.13 -2.71 8.73
CA LEU A 10 -0.26 -2.46 7.34
C LEU A 10 -1.03 -1.13 7.18
N ALA A 11 -1.91 -0.78 8.10
CA ALA A 11 -2.61 0.50 8.09
C ALA A 11 -1.64 1.69 8.24
N VAL A 12 -0.66 1.59 9.15
CA VAL A 12 0.38 2.63 9.31
C VAL A 12 1.19 2.79 8.02
N VAL A 13 1.61 1.67 7.39
CA VAL A 13 2.34 1.72 6.11
C VAL A 13 1.46 2.31 5.01
N ALA A 14 0.17 1.94 4.95
CA ALA A 14 -0.79 2.47 3.98
C ALA A 14 -0.97 3.99 4.09
N TRP A 15 -0.89 4.53 5.31
CA TRP A 15 -0.89 5.97 5.52
C TRP A 15 0.44 6.62 5.14
N LEU A 16 1.56 6.00 5.52
CA LEU A 16 2.89 6.57 5.37
C LEU A 16 3.36 6.61 3.90
N VAL A 17 3.09 5.56 3.13
CA VAL A 17 3.59 5.40 1.75
C VAL A 17 3.19 6.57 0.84
N PRO A 18 1.89 6.94 0.71
CA PRO A 18 1.50 8.06 -0.14
C PRO A 18 2.08 9.39 0.32
N TRP A 19 2.21 9.56 1.64
CA TRP A 19 2.77 10.77 2.22
C TRP A 19 4.26 10.91 1.92
N MET A 20 5.03 9.83 1.99
CA MET A 20 6.45 9.84 1.63
C MET A 20 6.64 10.08 0.13
N LEU A 21 5.88 9.37 -0.71
CA LEU A 21 5.93 9.57 -2.17
C LEU A 21 5.51 10.98 -2.57
N GLY A 22 4.53 11.58 -1.89
CA GLY A 22 4.06 12.94 -2.16
C GLY A 22 5.08 14.03 -1.85
N LYS A 23 6.16 13.73 -1.12
CA LYS A 23 7.29 14.66 -0.95
C LYS A 23 8.30 14.61 -2.09
N LEU A 24 8.31 13.52 -2.85
CA LEU A 24 9.25 13.26 -3.93
C LEU A 24 8.65 13.63 -5.29
N LEU A 25 7.35 13.45 -5.44
CA LEU A 25 6.62 13.75 -6.67
C LEU A 25 6.25 15.24 -6.74
N PRO A 26 6.18 15.83 -7.95
CA PRO A 26 5.70 17.19 -8.12
C PRO A 26 4.25 17.38 -7.66
N GLU A 27 3.86 18.63 -7.41
CA GLU A 27 2.47 18.98 -7.09
C GLU A 27 1.59 18.89 -8.37
N GLY A 28 0.30 18.57 -8.21
CA GLY A 28 -0.68 18.55 -9.31
C GLY A 28 -1.53 17.27 -9.34
N VAL A 29 -2.70 17.35 -9.99
CA VAL A 29 -3.66 16.22 -9.98
C VAL A 29 -3.13 14.99 -10.69
N ILE A 30 -2.41 15.15 -11.80
CA ILE A 30 -1.78 14.02 -12.51
C ILE A 30 -0.78 13.31 -11.58
N TRP A 31 0.05 14.06 -10.87
CA TRP A 31 1.03 13.49 -9.95
C TRP A 31 0.38 12.87 -8.71
N LEU A 32 -0.79 13.37 -8.28
CA LEU A 32 -1.59 12.75 -7.24
C LEU A 32 -2.12 11.37 -7.68
N LEU A 33 -2.56 11.23 -8.93
CA LEU A 33 -2.97 9.95 -9.51
C LEU A 33 -1.79 8.99 -9.63
N VAL A 34 -0.64 9.46 -10.11
CA VAL A 34 0.61 8.67 -10.18
C VAL A 34 1.00 8.19 -8.78
N ASN A 35 0.94 9.06 -7.77
CA ASN A 35 1.19 8.68 -6.38
C ASN A 35 0.22 7.58 -5.92
N GLY A 36 -1.07 7.70 -6.26
CA GLY A 36 -2.06 6.68 -5.95
C GLY A 36 -1.74 5.31 -6.53
N VAL A 37 -1.34 5.26 -7.81
CA VAL A 37 -0.95 4.01 -8.48
C VAL A 37 0.31 3.42 -7.87
N LEU A 38 1.37 4.23 -7.68
CA LEU A 38 2.63 3.79 -7.09
C LEU A 38 2.42 3.29 -5.64
N SER A 39 1.62 4.01 -4.86
CA SER A 39 1.27 3.61 -3.49
C SER A 39 0.53 2.28 -3.48
N ALA A 40 -0.45 2.08 -4.37
CA ALA A 40 -1.20 0.83 -4.46
C ALA A 40 -0.29 -0.35 -4.83
N LEU A 41 0.63 -0.17 -5.77
CA LEU A 41 1.62 -1.19 -6.15
C LEU A 41 2.55 -1.54 -4.98
N LEU A 42 3.09 -0.53 -4.28
CA LEU A 42 3.97 -0.74 -3.14
C LEU A 42 3.23 -1.43 -1.98
N LEU A 43 2.02 -1.01 -1.66
CA LEU A 43 1.21 -1.65 -0.61
C LEU A 43 0.83 -3.08 -0.99
N ALA A 44 0.55 -3.34 -2.26
CA ALA A 44 0.31 -4.69 -2.73
C ALA A 44 1.55 -5.59 -2.53
N VAL A 45 2.75 -5.07 -2.82
CA VAL A 45 4.02 -5.80 -2.57
C VAL A 45 4.24 -6.02 -1.08
N VAL A 46 4.06 -5.00 -0.25
CA VAL A 46 4.23 -5.10 1.21
C VAL A 46 3.25 -6.10 1.81
N ALA A 47 1.98 -6.05 1.43
CA ALA A 47 0.98 -6.99 1.91
C ALA A 47 1.25 -8.42 1.41
N ALA A 48 1.66 -8.61 0.15
CA ALA A 48 2.05 -9.92 -0.36
C ALA A 48 3.23 -10.50 0.42
N ALA A 49 4.29 -9.72 0.67
CA ALA A 49 5.43 -10.13 1.49
C ALA A 49 5.00 -10.46 2.94
N GLY A 50 4.12 -9.64 3.50
CA GLY A 50 3.51 -9.89 4.81
C GLY A 50 2.76 -11.22 4.86
N PHE A 51 1.96 -11.55 3.84
CA PHE A 51 1.25 -12.83 3.76
C PHE A 51 2.20 -14.01 3.59
N VAL A 52 3.26 -13.90 2.78
CA VAL A 52 4.29 -14.94 2.68
C VAL A 52 4.89 -15.23 4.05
N TRP A 53 5.21 -14.18 4.82
CA TRP A 53 5.74 -14.33 6.18
C TRP A 53 4.72 -14.92 7.15
N LEU A 54 3.46 -14.47 7.11
CA LEU A 54 2.39 -14.97 7.98
C LEU A 54 2.04 -16.44 7.71
N TYR A 55 2.30 -16.94 6.50
CA TYR A 55 2.13 -18.36 6.15
C TYR A 55 3.21 -19.27 6.75
N GLY A 56 4.28 -18.71 7.33
CA GLY A 56 5.37 -19.46 7.94
C GLY A 56 6.05 -20.42 6.95
N GLU A 57 6.28 -21.66 7.37
CA GLU A 57 6.94 -22.71 6.57
C GLU A 57 6.23 -22.98 5.23
N ALA A 58 4.89 -22.83 5.18
CA ALA A 58 4.12 -23.02 3.95
C ALA A 58 4.32 -21.86 2.96
N GLY A 59 4.74 -20.68 3.42
CA GLY A 59 4.84 -19.47 2.61
C GLY A 59 5.82 -19.63 1.45
N GLY A 60 7.00 -20.20 1.71
CA GLY A 60 8.02 -20.45 0.69
C GLY A 60 7.60 -21.47 -0.36
N VAL A 61 6.84 -22.51 0.05
CA VAL A 61 6.31 -23.52 -0.88
C VAL A 61 5.27 -22.89 -1.79
N VAL A 62 4.27 -22.20 -1.22
CA VAL A 62 3.21 -21.54 -2.00
C VAL A 62 3.76 -20.45 -2.90
N TRP A 63 4.80 -19.71 -2.47
CA TRP A 63 5.44 -18.70 -3.30
C TRP A 63 6.08 -19.29 -4.55
N ARG A 64 6.70 -20.47 -4.45
CA ARG A 64 7.32 -21.17 -5.59
C ARG A 64 6.28 -21.79 -6.52
N GLU A 65 5.29 -22.47 -5.96
CA GLU A 65 4.30 -23.24 -6.74
C GLU A 65 3.17 -22.37 -7.30
N ALA A 66 2.78 -21.31 -6.58
CA ALA A 66 1.65 -20.46 -6.90
C ALA A 66 1.90 -18.99 -6.50
N PRO A 67 2.90 -18.30 -7.09
CA PRO A 67 3.26 -16.92 -6.72
C PRO A 67 2.10 -15.94 -6.86
N TRP A 68 1.21 -16.19 -7.83
CA TRP A 68 0.03 -15.36 -8.07
C TRP A 68 -0.99 -15.39 -6.94
N HIS A 69 -0.97 -16.43 -6.10
CA HIS A 69 -1.82 -16.52 -4.90
C HIS A 69 -1.62 -15.30 -4.00
N PHE A 70 -0.36 -14.93 -3.71
CA PHE A 70 -0.07 -13.80 -2.81
C PHE A 70 -0.38 -12.45 -3.45
N VAL A 71 -0.24 -12.33 -4.77
CA VAL A 71 -0.65 -11.13 -5.52
C VAL A 71 -2.16 -10.91 -5.41
N LEU A 72 -2.95 -11.95 -5.69
CA LEU A 72 -4.41 -11.88 -5.60
C LEU A 72 -4.89 -11.71 -4.16
N LEU A 73 -4.24 -12.39 -3.21
CA LEU A 73 -4.54 -12.25 -1.78
C LEU A 73 -4.28 -10.82 -1.31
N SER A 74 -3.17 -10.23 -1.74
CA SER A 74 -2.83 -8.84 -1.46
C SER A 74 -3.82 -7.84 -2.06
N ALA A 75 -4.26 -8.06 -3.30
CA ALA A 75 -5.30 -7.26 -3.94
C ALA A 75 -6.64 -7.34 -3.18
N LYS A 76 -7.04 -8.53 -2.73
CA LYS A 76 -8.24 -8.72 -1.89
C LYS A 76 -8.11 -8.02 -0.53
N ALA A 77 -6.91 -8.05 0.05
CA ALA A 77 -6.60 -7.30 1.27
C ALA A 77 -6.63 -5.77 1.07
N GLY A 78 -6.78 -5.29 -0.17
CA GLY A 78 -7.01 -3.89 -0.51
C GLY A 78 -8.18 -3.24 0.21
N ILE A 79 -9.17 -4.01 0.66
CA ILE A 79 -10.24 -3.48 1.51
C ILE A 79 -9.74 -2.95 2.87
N VAL A 80 -8.59 -3.45 3.34
CA VAL A 80 -7.96 -3.02 4.60
C VAL A 80 -7.08 -1.80 4.39
N TRP A 81 -6.15 -1.87 3.43
CA TRP A 81 -5.14 -0.81 3.24
C TRP A 81 -5.61 0.31 2.31
N GLY A 82 -6.50 0.01 1.36
CA GLY A 82 -6.97 0.95 0.33
C GLY A 82 -7.64 2.20 0.90
N PRO A 83 -8.61 2.09 1.81
CA PRO A 83 -9.26 3.27 2.41
C PRO A 83 -8.25 4.19 3.12
N VAL A 84 -7.30 3.61 3.87
CA VAL A 84 -6.27 4.37 4.59
C VAL A 84 -5.35 5.11 3.61
N MET A 85 -4.94 4.43 2.54
CA MET A 85 -4.13 5.01 1.46
C MET A 85 -4.85 6.18 0.79
N VAL A 86 -6.14 6.01 0.44
CA VAL A 86 -6.95 7.06 -0.19
C VAL A 86 -7.11 8.26 0.73
N LEU A 87 -7.36 8.04 2.03
CA LEU A 87 -7.42 9.12 3.01
C LEU A 87 -6.09 9.88 3.11
N SER A 88 -4.96 9.16 3.11
CA SER A 88 -3.63 9.78 3.09
C SER A 88 -3.40 10.64 1.85
N LEU A 89 -3.72 10.13 0.66
CA LEU A 89 -3.63 10.87 -0.61
C LEU A 89 -4.50 12.12 -0.59
N SER A 90 -5.74 12.02 -0.11
CA SER A 90 -6.69 13.13 -0.07
C SER A 90 -6.23 14.31 0.81
N ALA A 91 -5.32 14.07 1.74
CA ALA A 91 -4.75 15.09 2.60
C ALA A 91 -3.58 15.85 1.95
N LEU A 92 -2.99 15.34 0.86
CA LEU A 92 -1.81 15.94 0.23
C LEU A 92 -2.06 17.33 -0.38
N PRO A 93 -3.18 17.58 -1.11
CA PRO A 93 -3.41 18.88 -1.74
C PRO A 93 -3.46 20.05 -0.74
N LYS A 94 -3.80 19.77 0.53
CA LYS A 94 -3.81 20.79 1.61
C LYS A 94 -2.43 21.40 1.90
N ARG A 95 -1.36 20.79 1.39
CA ARG A 95 0.04 21.19 1.61
C ARG A 95 0.72 21.75 0.37
N TRP A 96 0.04 21.79 -0.77
CA TRP A 96 0.58 22.33 -2.01
C TRP A 96 0.83 23.82 -1.88
N LYS A 97 1.97 24.26 -2.39
CA LYS A 97 2.39 25.67 -2.36
C LYS A 97 2.10 26.37 -3.67
N GLU A 98 2.17 25.62 -4.77
CA GLU A 98 1.88 26.11 -6.11
C GLU A 98 0.38 25.96 -6.40
N VAL A 99 -0.18 26.90 -7.18
CA VAL A 99 -1.55 26.75 -7.70
C VAL A 99 -1.48 25.82 -8.90
N VAL A 100 -1.72 24.54 -8.63
CA VAL A 100 -1.76 23.47 -9.63
C VAL A 100 -3.18 22.94 -9.77
N TRP A 101 -3.62 22.70 -11.00
CA TRP A 101 -4.95 22.18 -11.35
C TRP A 101 -4.92 20.68 -11.64
#